data_AF-A0A364V389-F1
#
_entry.id   AF-A0A364V389-F1
#
_cell.length_a   1.000
_cell.length_b   1.000
_cell.length_c   1.000
_cell.angle_alpha   90.00
_cell.angle_beta   90.00
_cell.angle_gamma   90.00
#
_symmetry.space_group_name_H-M   'P 1'
#
loop_
_entity.id
_entity.type
_entity.pdbx_description
1 polymer ?
#
loop_
_entity_poly.entity_id
_entity_poly.type
_entity_poly.pdbx_seq_one_letter_code
_entity_poly.pdbx_strand_id
1 'polypeptide(L)'
;MKKRKVAIYEGHLLATLKSFTDAVMSIIATIMVLEIPLPKLIGNNQYDFRETSSSLIIFFVSFLVVVSYYFQFSKFFGRIKKISGWQIFAYTIFLMLVSLFPFMTQIDNGIHPAYF
;
A
#
# COMPACT_ATOMS: atom_id res chain seq x y z
N MET A 1 -11.71 40.79 -4.00
CA MET A 1 -11.30 39.40 -3.69
C MET A 1 -12.00 38.44 -4.63
N LYS A 2 -11.27 37.82 -5.56
CA LYS A 2 -11.80 36.86 -6.55
C LYS A 2 -12.13 35.55 -5.83
N LYS A 3 -13.42 35.25 -5.58
CA LYS A 3 -13.86 33.97 -5.01
C LYS A 3 -13.39 32.86 -5.95
N ARG A 4 -12.32 32.14 -5.60
CA ARG A 4 -11.90 30.94 -6.33
C ARG A 4 -13.09 29.98 -6.28
N LYS A 5 -13.73 29.74 -7.43
CA LYS A 5 -14.73 28.66 -7.54
C LYS A 5 -13.97 27.37 -7.28
N VAL A 6 -14.04 26.87 -6.04
CA VAL A 6 -13.52 25.55 -5.72
C VAL A 6 -14.34 24.59 -6.56
N ALA A 7 -13.70 23.89 -7.48
CA ALA A 7 -14.37 22.88 -8.29
C ALA A 7 -14.93 21.83 -7.33
N ILE A 8 -16.26 21.79 -7.23
CA ILE A 8 -17.00 20.80 -6.46
C ILE A 8 -17.25 19.67 -7.43
N TYR A 9 -16.54 18.56 -7.25
CA TYR A 9 -16.65 17.41 -8.14
C TYR A 9 -17.87 16.56 -7.80
N GLU A 10 -18.53 16.04 -8.84
CA GLU A 10 -19.74 15.24 -8.74
C GLU A 10 -19.48 13.82 -8.21
N GLY A 11 -20.55 13.12 -7.81
CA GLY A 11 -20.48 11.78 -7.21
C GLY A 11 -19.81 10.71 -8.09
N HIS A 12 -19.85 10.84 -9.41
CA HIS A 12 -19.18 9.90 -10.32
C HIS A 12 -17.65 9.91 -10.14
N LEU A 13 -17.04 11.07 -9.93
CA LEU A 13 -15.59 11.18 -9.71
C LEU A 13 -15.14 10.54 -8.39
N LEU A 14 -15.99 10.62 -7.37
CA LEU A 14 -15.76 9.91 -6.10
C LEU A 14 -15.77 8.39 -6.31
N ALA A 15 -16.69 7.88 -7.12
CA ALA A 15 -16.74 6.46 -7.48
C ALA A 15 -15.49 6.04 -8.26
N THR A 16 -15.06 6.82 -9.25
CA THR A 16 -13.83 6.56 -10.01
C THR A 16 -12.59 6.57 -9.10
N LEU A 17 -12.48 7.55 -8.21
CA LEU A 17 -11.35 7.64 -7.27
C LEU A 17 -11.35 6.45 -6.30
N LYS A 18 -12.51 6.03 -5.81
CA LYS A 18 -12.64 4.83 -4.98
C LYS A 18 -12.17 3.58 -5.74
N SER A 19 -12.63 3.38 -6.98
CA SER A 19 -12.19 2.23 -7.79
C SER A 19 -10.68 2.24 -8.06
N PHE A 20 -10.10 3.43 -8.27
CA PHE A 20 -8.65 3.58 -8.40
C PHE A 20 -7.92 3.21 -7.11
N THR A 21 -8.41 3.66 -5.95
CA THR A 21 -7.89 3.25 -4.64
C THR A 21 -7.95 1.73 -4.46
N ASP A 22 -9.09 1.11 -4.75
CA ASP A 22 -9.27 -0.33 -4.61
C ASP A 22 -8.21 -1.09 -5.44
N ALA A 23 -7.92 -0.62 -6.66
CA ALA A 23 -6.88 -1.19 -7.53
C ALA A 23 -5.46 -1.01 -6.97
N VAL A 24 -5.11 0.21 -6.52
CA VAL A 24 -3.79 0.50 -5.94
C VAL A 24 -3.54 -0.34 -4.68
N MET A 25 -4.52 -0.44 -3.80
CA MET A 25 -4.41 -1.25 -2.58
C MET A 25 -4.22 -2.73 -2.89
N SER A 26 -4.86 -3.26 -3.94
CA SER A 26 -4.65 -4.63 -4.39
C SER A 26 -3.22 -4.87 -4.88
N ILE A 27 -2.64 -3.92 -5.61
CA ILE A 27 -1.25 -4.02 -6.08
C ILE A 27 -0.28 -3.99 -4.90
N ILE A 28 -0.46 -3.06 -3.95
CA ILE A 28 0.36 -2.97 -2.74
C ILE A 28 0.30 -4.28 -1.94
N ALA A 29 -0.90 -4.85 -1.78
CA ALA A 29 -1.10 -6.16 -1.15
C ALA A 29 -0.28 -7.26 -1.82
N THR A 30 -0.24 -7.30 -3.16
CA THR A 30 0.57 -8.29 -3.90
C THR A 30 2.07 -8.05 -3.79
N ILE A 31 2.53 -6.79 -3.85
CA ILE A 31 3.96 -6.46 -3.74
C ILE A 31 4.49 -6.83 -2.35
N MET A 32 3.72 -6.58 -1.29
CA MET A 32 4.12 -6.99 0.07
C MET A 32 4.35 -8.51 0.16
N VAL A 33 3.62 -9.34 -0.59
CA VAL A 33 3.85 -10.80 -0.61
C VAL A 33 5.17 -11.14 -1.32
N LEU A 34 5.53 -10.39 -2.36
CA LEU A 34 6.76 -10.60 -3.13
C LEU A 34 8.03 -10.21 -2.35
N GLU A 35 7.90 -9.36 -1.34
CA GLU A 35 8.99 -8.93 -0.44
C GLU A 35 9.44 -10.03 0.54
N ILE A 36 8.69 -11.14 0.66
CA ILE A 36 9.04 -12.21 1.60
C ILE A 36 10.28 -12.97 1.07
N PRO A 37 11.39 -12.99 1.83
CA PRO A 37 12.63 -13.65 1.39
C PRO A 37 12.44 -15.16 1.31
N LEU A 38 12.90 -15.73 0.19
CA LEU A 38 12.93 -17.18 -0.01
C LEU A 38 13.93 -17.84 0.95
N PRO A 39 13.65 -19.07 1.40
CA PRO A 39 14.54 -19.78 2.33
C PRO A 39 15.91 -20.02 1.69
N LYS A 40 16.98 -19.73 2.46
CA LYS A 40 18.37 -19.93 2.02
C LYS A 40 18.69 -21.42 1.93
N LEU A 41 19.41 -21.82 0.89
CA LEU A 41 19.95 -23.17 0.75
C LEU A 41 21.18 -23.32 1.65
N ILE A 42 21.12 -24.26 2.60
CA ILE A 42 22.28 -24.66 3.40
C ILE A 42 22.74 -26.04 2.88
N GLY A 43 23.75 -26.05 2.01
CA GLY A 43 24.38 -27.28 1.51
C GLY A 43 23.53 -28.12 0.55
N ASN A 44 23.83 -29.42 0.44
CA ASN A 44 23.13 -30.32 -0.48
C ASN A 44 21.69 -30.59 0.01
N ASN A 45 20.73 -29.84 -0.54
CA ASN A 45 19.28 -30.07 -0.44
C ASN A 45 18.58 -29.75 0.90
N GLN A 46 19.17 -28.96 1.79
CA GLN A 46 18.49 -28.48 3.00
C GLN A 46 18.16 -26.99 2.91
N TYR A 47 16.92 -26.63 3.27
CA TYR A 47 16.43 -25.26 3.31
C TYR A 47 16.37 -24.75 4.75
N ASP A 48 16.90 -23.56 5.01
CA ASP A 48 16.71 -22.88 6.29
C ASP A 48 15.51 -21.93 6.23
N PHE A 49 14.51 -22.23 7.05
CA PHE A 49 13.25 -21.51 7.13
C PHE A 49 13.21 -20.51 8.29
N ARG A 50 14.25 -20.41 9.13
CA ARG A 50 14.22 -19.53 10.31
C ARG A 50 14.04 -18.06 9.92
N GLU A 51 14.81 -17.57 8.95
CA GLU A 51 14.71 -16.17 8.50
C GLU A 51 13.40 -15.91 7.73
N THR A 52 12.98 -16.84 6.88
CA THR A 52 11.71 -16.74 6.12
C THR A 52 10.49 -16.71 7.03
N SER A 53 10.45 -17.52 8.09
CA SER A 53 9.33 -17.54 9.04
C SER A 53 9.19 -16.24 9.85
N SER A 54 10.30 -15.64 10.28
CA SER A 54 10.31 -14.32 10.93
C SER A 54 9.78 -13.25 9.97
N SER A 55 10.24 -13.28 8.71
CA SER A 55 9.82 -12.34 7.68
C SER A 55 8.33 -12.48 7.33
N LEU A 56 7.79 -13.70 7.36
CA LEU A 56 6.37 -13.97 7.15
C LEU A 56 5.49 -13.32 8.24
N ILE A 57 5.94 -13.31 9.49
CA ILE A 57 5.23 -12.66 10.59
C ILE A 57 5.23 -11.13 10.40
N ILE A 58 6.38 -10.55 10.04
CA ILE A 58 6.52 -9.12 9.77
C ILE A 58 5.64 -8.70 8.58
N PHE A 59 5.62 -9.51 7.51
CA PHE A 59 4.70 -9.37 6.40
C PHE A 59 3.25 -9.38 6.88
N PHE A 60 2.84 -10.38 7.67
CA PHE A 60 1.45 -10.54 8.09
C PHE A 60 0.95 -9.36 8.92
N VAL A 61 1.75 -8.87 9.86
CA VAL A 61 1.42 -7.68 10.67
C VAL A 61 1.31 -6.45 9.78
N SER A 62 2.27 -6.24 8.87
CA SER A 62 2.26 -5.11 7.94
C SER A 62 1.07 -5.14 6.98
N PHE A 63 0.72 -6.33 6.49
CA PHE A 63 -0.43 -6.56 5.64
C PHE A 63 -1.73 -6.15 6.35
N LEU A 64 -1.91 -6.53 7.62
CA LEU A 64 -3.06 -6.12 8.42
C LEU A 64 -3.14 -4.61 8.62
N VAL A 65 -2.00 -3.93 8.81
CA VAL A 65 -1.95 -2.47 8.91
C VAL A 65 -2.45 -1.82 7.61
N VAL A 66 -1.94 -2.26 6.46
CA VAL A 66 -2.33 -1.75 5.14
C VAL A 66 -3.81 -2.00 4.85
N VAL A 67 -4.33 -3.19 5.16
CA VAL A 67 -5.76 -3.53 5.02
C VAL A 67 -6.63 -2.69 5.97
N SER A 68 -6.17 -2.42 7.20
CA SER A 68 -6.87 -1.53 8.12
C SER A 68 -6.99 -0.10 7.57
N TYR A 69 -5.92 0.43 6.97
CA TYR A 69 -5.97 1.73 6.28
C TYR A 69 -6.98 1.70 5.13
N TYR A 70 -6.96 0.66 4.29
CA TYR A 70 -7.95 0.50 3.23
C TYR A 70 -9.40 0.55 3.74
N PHE A 71 -9.71 -0.17 4.82
CA PHE A 71 -11.05 -0.15 5.40
C PHE A 71 -11.45 1.24 5.90
N GLN A 72 -10.52 2.00 6.49
CA GLN A 72 -10.79 3.37 6.91
C GLN A 72 -11.09 4.27 5.71
N PHE A 73 -10.34 4.14 4.61
CA PHE A 73 -10.58 4.91 3.39
C PHE A 73 -11.87 4.54 2.69
N SER A 74 -12.17 3.23 2.56
CA SER A 74 -13.42 2.77 1.95
C SER A 74 -14.65 3.31 2.71
N LYS A 75 -14.59 3.32 4.06
CA LYS A 75 -15.63 3.96 4.90
C LYS A 75 -15.70 5.47 4.71
N PHE A 76 -14.56 6.14 4.56
CA PHE A 76 -14.49 7.59 4.31
C PHE A 76 -15.16 7.98 3.00
N PHE A 77 -14.88 7.26 1.90
CA PHE A 77 -15.52 7.47 0.60
C PHE A 77 -17.04 7.24 0.64
N GLY A 78 -17.53 6.30 1.46
CA GLY A 78 -18.97 6.07 1.64
C GLY A 78 -19.73 7.20 2.34
N ARG A 79 -19.04 8.11 3.06
CA ARG A 79 -19.67 9.20 3.83
C ARG A 79 -19.62 10.55 3.12
N ILE A 80 -18.78 10.71 2.10
CA ILE A 80 -18.53 11.99 1.45
C ILE A 80 -19.41 12.14 0.21
N LYS A 81 -20.15 13.25 0.13
CA LYS A 81 -20.99 13.58 -1.03
C LYS A 81 -20.34 14.57 -2.01
N LYS A 82 -19.32 15.31 -1.56
CA LYS A 82 -18.61 16.35 -2.33
C LYS A 82 -17.15 16.38 -1.95
N ILE A 83 -16.26 16.40 -2.94
CA ILE A 83 -14.81 16.54 -2.76
C ILE A 83 -14.30 17.73 -3.58
N SER A 84 -13.32 18.43 -3.05
CA SER A 84 -12.60 19.51 -3.72
C SER A 84 -11.33 18.99 -4.37
N GLY A 85 -10.83 19.69 -5.39
CA GLY A 85 -9.64 19.25 -6.14
C GLY A 85 -8.39 19.17 -5.29
N TRP A 86 -8.28 20.05 -4.29
CA TRP A 86 -7.19 20.01 -3.31
C TRP A 86 -7.22 18.72 -2.47
N GLN A 87 -8.41 18.26 -2.07
CA GLN A 87 -8.56 17.02 -1.32
C GLN A 87 -8.22 15.79 -2.17
N ILE A 88 -8.58 15.79 -3.46
CA ILE A 88 -8.15 14.73 -4.39
C ILE A 88 -6.62 14.70 -4.49
N PHE A 89 -5.99 15.86 -4.68
CA PHE A 89 -4.53 15.94 -4.76
C PHE A 89 -3.84 15.44 -3.49
N ALA A 90 -4.29 15.91 -2.31
CA ALA A 90 -3.76 15.45 -1.03
C ALA A 90 -3.94 13.94 -0.85
N TYR A 91 -5.07 13.40 -1.31
CA TYR A 91 -5.34 11.97 -1.27
C TYR A 91 -4.43 11.17 -2.21
N THR A 92 -4.15 11.67 -3.41
CA THR A 92 -3.19 11.04 -4.33
C THR A 92 -1.78 11.01 -3.75
N ILE A 93 -1.33 12.09 -3.10
CA ILE A 93 -0.04 12.11 -2.40
C ILE A 93 -0.04 11.10 -1.25
N PHE A 94 -1.14 10.99 -0.50
CA PHE A 94 -1.26 9.97 0.54
C PHE A 94 -1.16 8.55 -0.05
N LEU A 95 -1.85 8.25 -1.16
CA LEU A 95 -1.75 6.95 -1.84
C LEU A 95 -0.33 6.65 -2.31
N MET A 96 0.37 7.66 -2.84
CA MET A 96 1.80 7.55 -3.19
C MET A 96 2.63 7.16 -1.97
N LEU A 97 2.41 7.78 -0.80
CA LEU A 97 3.13 7.40 0.43
C LEU A 97 2.78 5.98 0.89
N VAL A 98 1.51 5.56 0.79
CA VAL A 98 1.12 4.18 1.13
C VAL A 98 1.76 3.17 0.17
N SER A 99 1.96 3.51 -1.10
CA SER A 99 2.67 2.63 -2.03
C SER A 99 4.15 2.40 -1.70
N LEU A 100 4.73 3.18 -0.77
CA LEU A 100 6.08 2.96 -0.26
C LEU A 100 6.14 1.97 0.91
N PHE A 101 4.99 1.50 1.43
CA PHE A 101 4.97 0.52 2.53
C PHE A 101 5.76 -0.76 2.23
N PRO A 102 5.69 -1.38 1.04
CA PRO A 102 6.46 -2.58 0.74
C PRO A 102 7.96 -2.41 1.00
N PHE A 103 8.54 -1.28 0.57
CA PHE A 103 9.93 -0.94 0.83
C PHE A 103 10.26 -0.79 2.32
N MET A 104 9.34 -0.25 3.12
CA MET A 104 9.53 -0.11 4.57
C MET A 104 9.49 -1.45 5.31
N THR A 105 8.83 -2.44 4.71
CA THR A 105 8.70 -3.79 5.27
C THR A 105 9.78 -4.75 4.78
N GLN A 106 10.58 -4.33 3.80
CA GLN A 106 11.74 -5.05 3.34
C GLN A 106 12.75 -5.17 4.48
N ILE A 107 13.10 -6.40 4.83
CA ILE A 107 14.14 -6.65 5.82
C ILE A 107 15.46 -6.75 5.07
N ASP A 108 16.33 -5.75 5.25
CA ASP A 108 17.71 -5.81 4.77
C ASP A 108 18.47 -6.87 5.57
N ASN A 109 18.55 -8.08 5.01
CA ASN A 109 19.24 -9.22 5.61
C ASN A 109 20.75 -9.23 5.27
N GLY A 110 21.32 -8.11 4.81
CA GLY A 110 22.75 -7.99 4.48
C GLY A 110 23.20 -8.83 3.28
N ILE A 111 22.27 -9.49 2.57
CA ILE A 111 22.49 -10.26 1.36
C ILE A 111 21.47 -9.81 0.31
N HIS A 112 21.54 -8.55 -0.10
CA HIS A 112 21.05 -8.14 -1.40
C HIS A 112 22.14 -7.29 -2.05
N PRO A 113 22.82 -7.79 -3.10
CA PRO A 113 23.52 -6.86 -3.94
C PRO A 113 22.46 -6.00 -4.64
N ALA A 114 22.61 -4.69 -4.51
CA ALA A 114 21.66 -3.68 -4.97
C ALA A 114 21.51 -3.74 -6.50
N TYR A 115 20.59 -4.55 -7.01
CA TYR A 115 20.21 -4.52 -8.42
C TYR A 115 18.70 -4.52 -8.51
N PHE A 116 18.20 -3.34 -8.90
CA PHE A 116 16.92 -3.00 -9.54
C PHE A 116 15.79 -4.03 -9.50
#